data_AF-A0A0E9M3D9-F1
#
_entry.id   AF-A0A0E9M3D9-F1
#
_cell.length_a   1.000
_cell.length_b   1.000
_cell.length_c   1.000
_cell.angle_alpha   90.00
_cell.angle_beta   90.00
_cell.angle_gamma   90.00
#
_symmetry.space_group_name_H-M   'P 1'
#
loop_
_entity.id
_entity.type
_entity.pdbx_description
1 polymer ?
#
loop_
_entity_poly.entity_id
_entity_poly.type
_entity_poly.pdbx_seq_one_letter_code
_entity_poly.pdbx_strand_id
1 'polypeptide(L)'
;MITVMVASLVTAVTVAFYGVIAFVGLIIPHVTRKILGFNERPVIIGSALFGALFLLASDMLARTLLAPIVIPVGIITSFVGAPFFLYLLFNRIKKR
;
A
#
# COMPACT_ATOMS: atom_id res chain seq x y z
N MET A 1 -21.54 8.34 1.25
CA MET A 1 -20.89 9.67 1.19
C MET A 1 -19.93 9.91 2.34
N ILE A 2 -20.32 9.66 3.59
CA ILE A 2 -19.44 9.83 4.78
C ILE A 2 -18.08 9.13 4.62
N THR A 3 -18.06 7.87 4.21
CA THR A 3 -16.80 7.11 4.01
C THR A 3 -15.86 7.75 2.99
N VAL A 4 -16.40 8.31 1.90
CA VAL A 4 -15.60 8.97 0.86
C VAL A 4 -15.04 10.28 1.39
N MET A 5 -15.83 11.07 2.14
CA MET A 5 -15.33 12.29 2.78
C MET A 5 -14.19 11.99 3.76
N VAL A 6 -14.35 10.99 4.63
CA VAL A 6 -13.31 10.61 5.60
C VAL A 6 -12.07 10.07 4.88
N ALA A 7 -12.24 9.16 3.91
CA ALA A 7 -11.12 8.60 3.16
C ALA A 7 -10.35 9.67 2.37
N SER A 8 -11.06 10.58 1.70
CA SER A 8 -10.45 11.69 0.96
C SER A 8 -9.73 12.66 1.90
N LEU A 9 -10.31 13.00 3.05
CA LEU A 9 -9.68 13.90 4.02
C LEU A 9 -8.38 13.29 4.57
N VAL A 10 -8.42 12.03 5.00
CA VAL A 10 -7.23 11.32 5.52
C VAL A 10 -6.15 11.21 4.45
N THR A 11 -6.55 10.87 3.21
CA THR A 11 -5.61 10.77 2.09
C THR A 11 -5.00 12.12 1.75
N ALA A 12 -5.80 13.18 1.64
CA ALA A 12 -5.34 14.52 1.31
C ALA A 12 -4.34 15.06 2.34
N VAL A 13 -4.65 14.91 3.64
CA VAL A 13 -3.73 15.31 4.72
C VAL A 13 -2.41 14.55 4.61
N THR A 14 -2.46 13.23 4.43
CA THR A 14 -1.24 12.41 4.32
C THR A 14 -0.40 12.81 3.11
N VAL A 15 -1.03 12.99 1.93
CA VAL A 15 -0.33 13.35 0.69
C VAL A 15 0.25 14.77 0.75
N ALA A 16 -0.40 15.70 1.45
CA ALA A 16 0.12 17.07 1.60
C ALA A 16 1.45 17.12 2.37
N PHE A 17 1.68 16.22 3.33
CA PHE A 17 2.92 16.18 4.11
C PHE A 17 3.99 15.25 3.52
N TYR A 18 3.60 14.11 2.95
CA TYR A 18 4.53 13.04 2.56
C TYR A 18 4.62 12.82 1.04
N GLY A 19 3.84 13.56 0.26
CA GLY A 19 3.76 13.39 -1.20
C GLY A 19 2.97 12.15 -1.62
N VAL A 20 3.04 11.85 -2.91
CA VAL A 20 2.27 10.75 -3.52
C VAL A 20 2.96 9.41 -3.27
N ILE A 21 2.21 8.44 -2.71
CA ILE A 21 2.68 7.08 -2.45
C ILE A 21 1.88 6.09 -3.29
N ALA A 22 2.58 5.31 -4.12
CA ALA A 22 1.96 4.39 -5.07
C ALA A 22 1.74 2.98 -4.48
N PHE A 23 0.70 2.30 -4.99
CA PHE A 23 0.35 0.89 -4.79
C PHE A 23 -0.03 0.41 -3.38
N VAL A 24 0.30 1.12 -2.30
CA VAL A 24 -0.01 0.69 -0.91
C VAL A 24 -1.50 0.40 -0.72
N GLY A 25 -2.37 1.32 -1.16
CA GLY A 25 -3.82 1.17 -1.08
C GLY A 25 -4.40 0.02 -1.92
N LEU A 26 -3.63 -0.53 -2.85
CA LEU A 26 -4.01 -1.70 -3.64
C LEU A 26 -3.47 -2.98 -3.02
N ILE A 27 -2.18 -3.04 -2.67
CA ILE A 27 -1.53 -4.26 -2.17
C ILE A 27 -2.08 -4.66 -0.80
N ILE A 28 -2.06 -3.73 0.15
CA ILE A 28 -2.28 -4.01 1.57
C ILE A 28 -3.66 -4.58 1.88
N PRO A 29 -4.79 -4.00 1.40
CA PRO A 29 -6.10 -4.58 1.68
C PRO A 29 -6.28 -5.95 1.02
N HIS A 30 -5.63 -6.22 -0.12
CA HIS A 30 -5.71 -7.53 -0.78
C HIS A 30 -4.92 -8.60 -0.01
N VAL A 31 -3.71 -8.27 0.44
CA VAL A 31 -2.91 -9.17 1.29
C VAL A 31 -3.62 -9.42 2.62
N THR A 32 -4.10 -8.37 3.26
CA THR A 32 -4.83 -8.46 4.53
C THR A 32 -6.09 -9.32 4.39
N ARG A 33 -6.86 -9.17 3.31
CA ARG A 33 -8.04 -10.02 3.03
C ARG A 33 -7.68 -11.49 2.87
N LYS A 34 -6.52 -11.79 2.29
CA LYS A 34 -6.05 -13.18 2.13
C LYS A 34 -5.66 -13.81 3.47
N ILE A 35 -5.18 -13.00 4.43
CA ILE A 35 -4.70 -13.47 5.75
C ILE A 35 -5.85 -13.52 6.78
N LEU A 36 -6.63 -12.44 6.89
CA LEU A 36 -7.67 -12.27 7.93
C LEU A 36 -9.09 -12.64 7.44
N GLY A 37 -9.24 -13.02 6.17
CA GLY A 37 -10.52 -13.34 5.55
C GLY A 37 -11.29 -12.12 5.02
N PHE A 38 -12.59 -12.29 4.80
CA PHE A 38 -13.43 -11.32 4.08
C PHE A 38 -14.25 -10.39 4.99
N ASN A 39 -14.07 -10.46 6.31
CA ASN A 39 -14.76 -9.59 7.25
C ASN A 39 -14.17 -8.17 7.23
N GLU A 40 -15.02 -7.15 7.14
CA GLU A 40 -14.56 -5.76 6.93
C GLU A 40 -13.79 -5.19 8.13
N ARG A 41 -14.29 -5.38 9.36
CA ARG A 41 -13.65 -4.86 10.58
C ARG A 41 -12.19 -5.33 10.78
N PRO A 42 -11.88 -6.64 10.77
CA PRO A 42 -10.50 -7.09 10.90
C PRO A 42 -9.64 -6.68 9.70
N VAL A 43 -10.21 -6.58 8.50
CA VAL A 43 -9.47 -6.10 7.32
C VAL A 43 -9.09 -4.63 7.45
N ILE A 44 -9.96 -3.76 7.98
CA ILE A 44 -9.64 -2.34 8.18
C ILE A 44 -8.49 -2.18 9.17
N ILE A 45 -8.59 -2.82 10.35
CA ILE A 45 -7.55 -2.75 11.40
C ILE A 45 -6.25 -3.41 10.91
N GLY A 46 -6.36 -4.59 10.31
CA GLY A 46 -5.22 -5.31 9.74
C GLY A 46 -4.54 -4.51 8.64
N SER A 47 -5.30 -3.87 7.74
CA SER A 47 -4.73 -3.09 6.64
C SER A 47 -4.02 -1.84 7.15
N ALA A 48 -4.50 -1.22 8.23
CA ALA A 48 -3.79 -0.12 8.87
C ALA A 48 -2.44 -0.59 9.44
N LEU A 49 -2.40 -1.73 10.14
CA LEU A 49 -1.18 -2.28 10.74
C LEU A 49 -0.18 -2.80 9.70
N PHE A 50 -0.63 -3.65 8.77
CA PHE A 50 0.21 -4.16 7.69
C PHE A 50 0.69 -3.03 6.77
N GLY A 51 -0.16 -2.03 6.52
CA GLY A 51 0.20 -0.85 5.75
C GLY A 51 1.29 -0.03 6.43
N ALA A 52 1.15 0.26 7.72
CA ALA A 52 2.18 0.96 8.50
C ALA A 52 3.51 0.21 8.50
N LEU A 53 3.49 -1.11 8.73
CA LEU A 53 4.70 -1.94 8.74
C LEU A 53 5.39 -1.97 7.37
N PHE A 54 4.61 -2.15 6.30
CA PHE A 54 5.12 -2.16 4.93
C PHE A 54 5.76 -0.83 4.53
N LEU A 55 5.12 0.28 4.90
CA LEU A 55 5.58 1.62 4.56
C LEU A 55 6.83 2.00 5.36
N LEU A 56 6.90 1.62 6.64
CA LEU A 56 8.08 1.79 7.48
C LEU A 56 9.28 0.99 6.94
N ALA A 57 9.07 -0.27 6.56
CA ALA A 57 10.11 -1.08 5.94
C ALA A 57 10.57 -0.48 4.60
N SER A 58 9.63 0.03 3.79
CA SER A 58 9.95 0.67 2.52
C SER A 58 10.74 1.97 2.70
N ASP A 59 10.39 2.81 3.69
CA ASP A 59 11.11 4.05 4.01
C ASP A 59 12.53 3.74 4.52
N MET A 60 12.67 2.72 5.38
CA MET A 60 13.98 2.28 5.86
C MET A 60 14.89 1.82 4.71
N LEU A 61 14.35 1.03 3.77
CA LEU A 61 15.08 0.62 2.56
C LEU A 61 15.42 1.82 1.66
N ALA A 62 14.48 2.75 1.48
CA ALA A 62 14.68 3.94 0.66
C ALA A 62 15.84 4.81 1.16
N ARG A 63 16.04 4.88 2.48
CA ARG A 63 17.14 5.64 3.12
C ARG A 63 18.47 4.90 3.16
N THR A 64 18.46 3.57 3.20
CA THR A 64 19.67 2.77 3.42
C THR A 64 20.31 2.23 2.15
N LEU A 65 19.54 1.95 1.09
CA LEU A 65 20.07 1.27 -0.10
C LEU A 65 21.11 2.07 -0.89
N LEU A 66 20.96 3.40 -0.98
CA LEU A 66 21.85 4.28 -1.76
C LEU A 66 22.34 5.49 -0.96
N ALA A 67 22.47 5.36 0.37
CA ALA A 67 22.98 6.44 1.22
C ALA A 67 24.31 7.00 0.66
N PRO A 68 24.45 8.34 0.48
CA PRO A 68 23.63 9.44 1.03
C PRO A 68 22.47 9.92 0.14
N ILE A 69 22.22 9.28 -1.00
CA ILE A 69 21.13 9.65 -1.93
C ILE A 69 19.79 9.23 -1.32
N VAL A 70 18.88 10.18 -1.18
CA VAL A 70 17.52 9.92 -0.67
C VAL A 70 16.62 9.50 -1.81
N ILE A 71 16.22 8.23 -1.81
CA ILE A 71 15.27 7.69 -2.79
C ILE A 71 13.85 7.99 -2.28
N PRO A 72 12.92 8.44 -3.14
CA PRO A 72 11.51 8.53 -2.78
C PRO A 72 10.93 7.15 -2.45
N VAL A 73 10.26 7.02 -1.30
CA VAL A 73 9.64 5.75 -0.87
C VAL A 73 8.65 5.19 -1.90
N GLY A 74 7.98 6.07 -2.67
CA GLY A 74 7.07 5.67 -3.74
C GLY A 74 7.72 4.83 -4.84
N ILE A 75 9.03 4.97 -5.07
CA ILE A 75 9.78 4.14 -6.02
C ILE A 75 9.89 2.72 -5.46
N ILE A 76 10.31 2.60 -4.18
CA ILE A 76 10.44 1.32 -3.48
C ILE A 76 9.09 0.58 -3.43
N THR A 77 8.00 1.27 -3.07
CA THR A 77 6.67 0.64 -3.02
C THR A 77 6.17 0.23 -4.41
N SER A 78 6.54 0.96 -5.47
CA SER A 78 6.18 0.61 -6.86
C SER A 78 6.89 -0.63 -7.37
N PHE A 79 8.15 -0.86 -6.98
CA PHE A 79 8.88 -2.08 -7.31
C PHE A 79 8.20 -3.34 -6.78
N VAL A 80 7.53 -3.25 -5.63
CA VAL A 80 6.74 -4.36 -5.07
C VAL A 80 5.33 -4.40 -5.66
N GLY A 81 4.72 -3.23 -5.84
CA GLY A 81 3.32 -3.10 -6.25
C GLY A 81 3.05 -3.46 -7.70
N ALA A 82 3.94 -3.10 -8.63
CA ALA A 82 3.75 -3.41 -10.05
C ALA A 82 3.77 -4.93 -10.32
N PRO A 83 4.74 -5.73 -9.81
CA PRO A 83 4.70 -7.18 -9.93
C PRO A 83 3.47 -7.80 -9.26
N PHE A 84 3.07 -7.30 -8.09
CA PHE A 84 1.87 -7.79 -7.41
C PHE A 84 0.59 -7.54 -8.23
N PHE A 85 0.46 -6.35 -8.82
CA PHE A 85 -0.65 -6.01 -9.69
C PHE A 85 -0.67 -6.89 -10.95
N LEU A 86 0.48 -7.09 -11.60
CA LEU A 86 0.61 -7.98 -12.75
C LEU A 86 0.24 -9.43 -12.39
N TYR A 87 0.70 -9.93 -11.24
CA TYR A 87 0.33 -11.26 -10.74
C TYR A 87 -1.19 -11.40 -10.58
N LEU A 88 -1.86 -10.41 -9.97
CA LEU A 88 -3.31 -10.42 -9.81
C LEU A 88 -4.03 -10.40 -11.17
N LEU A 89 -3.55 -9.61 -12.13
CA LEU A 89 -4.10 -9.52 -13.47
C LEU A 89 -4.02 -10.86 -14.21
N PHE A 90 -2.83 -11.47 -14.26
CA PHE A 90 -2.63 -12.74 -14.97
C PHE A 90 -3.42 -13.89 -14.33
N ASN A 91 -3.51 -13.94 -13.01
CA ASN A 91 -4.27 -14.98 -12.31
C ASN A 91 -5.78 -14.88 -12.57
N ARG A 92 -6.31 -13.66 -12.82
CA ARG A 92 -7.70 -13.48 -13.24
C ARG A 92 -7.95 -13.94 -14.67
N ILE A 93 -7.02 -13.68 -15.59
CA ILE A 93 -7.14 -14.06 -17.00
C ILE A 93 -7.17 -15.58 -17.15
N LYS A 94 -6.34 -16.30 -16.40
CA LYS A 94 -6.28 -17.78 -16.42
C LYS A 94 -7.55 -18.47 -15.90
N LYS A 95 -8.43 -17.76 -15.20
CA LYS A 95 -9.66 -18.31 -14.60
C LYS A 95 -10.92 -18.10 -15.46
N ARG A 96 -10.78 -17.47 -16.63
CA ARG A 96 -11.81 -17.42 -17.69
C ARG A 96 -11.42 -18.40 -18.80
#